data_AF-A0A6I6F948-F1
#
_entry.id   AF-A0A6I6F948-F1
#
_cell.length_a   1.000
_cell.length_b   1.000
_cell.length_c   1.000
_cell.angle_alpha   90.00
_cell.angle_beta   90.00
_cell.angle_gamma   90.00
#
_symmetry.space_group_name_H-M   'P 1'
#
loop_
_entity.id
_entity.type
_entity.pdbx_description
1 polymer ?
#
loop_
_entity_poly.entity_id
_entity_poly.type
_entity_poly.pdbx_seq_one_letter_code
_entity_poly.pdbx_strand_id
1 'polypeptide(L)'
;MSGFAVVWGRGYRAEQVDRAVEGLEAERVAARRRADELAVRLEELTTEAARLRELVARLPPQRYETLGRRAQEILALAEEEAEALRADALEEARRLADGAETAARSVRDAAREAARAVRDAAEARAGEALAAAREGAGQARARALAEAEERRGEGLAALREARERAERLLAEQDARHTERAEAAEREAAGREADRAARQGALLAAAGERLAEAERALAETAERARHDQEEADARAAEVLAGARLRAERVERETERLLREHETARDEVRAHMAHVRSSLAALTGRSGTP
;
A
#
# COMPACT_ATOMS: atom_id res chain seq x y z
N MET A 1 18.66 -8.88 61.95
CA MET A 1 17.33 -8.67 61.37
C MET A 1 17.42 -8.75 59.85
N SER A 2 17.21 -9.94 59.29
CA SER A 2 17.10 -10.15 57.85
C SER A 2 15.61 -10.34 57.58
N GLY A 3 14.97 -9.35 56.97
CA GLY A 3 13.54 -9.40 56.67
C GLY A 3 13.26 -10.36 55.53
N PHE A 4 12.24 -11.21 55.69
CA PHE A 4 11.73 -12.02 54.59
C PHE A 4 11.30 -11.09 53.44
N ALA A 5 11.74 -11.40 52.21
CA ALA A 5 11.43 -10.57 51.05
C ALA A 5 9.90 -10.51 50.84
N VAL A 6 9.33 -9.30 50.89
CA VAL A 6 7.90 -9.10 50.69
C VAL A 6 7.59 -9.29 49.20
N VAL A 7 7.13 -10.49 48.85
CA VAL A 7 6.64 -10.79 47.50
C VAL A 7 5.21 -10.27 47.39
N TRP A 8 4.91 -9.50 46.33
CA TRP A 8 3.57 -9.03 46.01
C TRP A 8 2.65 -10.22 45.69
N GLY A 9 1.84 -10.66 46.66
CA GLY A 9 0.91 -11.80 46.53
C GLY A 9 0.26 -12.20 47.87
N ARG A 10 -0.57 -13.26 47.87
CA ARG A 10 -1.16 -13.89 49.09
C ARG A 10 -0.10 -14.71 49.87
N GLY A 11 0.99 -14.05 50.26
CA GLY A 11 1.95 -14.59 51.23
C GLY A 11 1.46 -14.43 52.68
N TYR A 12 2.09 -15.13 53.63
CA TYR A 12 1.93 -14.81 55.04
C TYR A 12 2.29 -13.33 55.26
N ARG A 13 1.50 -12.59 56.05
CA ARG A 13 1.83 -11.19 56.33
C ARG A 13 3.15 -11.16 57.07
N ALA A 14 4.14 -10.44 56.55
CA ALA A 14 5.50 -10.39 57.13
C ALA A 14 5.45 -10.09 58.64
N GLU A 15 4.62 -9.13 59.04
CA GLU A 15 4.39 -8.77 60.45
C GLU A 15 3.88 -9.91 61.34
N GLN A 16 3.13 -10.88 60.80
CA GLN A 16 2.67 -12.04 61.56
C GLN A 16 3.80 -13.07 61.75
N VAL A 17 4.64 -13.22 60.73
CA VAL A 17 5.82 -14.10 60.79
C VAL A 17 6.84 -13.50 61.75
N ASP A 18 7.13 -12.21 61.65
CA ASP A 18 8.08 -11.51 62.51
C ASP A 18 7.65 -11.61 63.98
N ARG A 19 6.37 -11.38 64.28
CA ARG A 19 5.84 -11.51 65.66
C ARG A 19 5.95 -12.93 66.21
N ALA A 20 5.76 -13.94 65.36
CA ALA A 20 5.92 -15.34 65.75
C ALA A 20 7.39 -15.72 66.00
N VAL A 21 8.29 -15.22 65.15
CA VAL A 21 9.74 -15.42 65.30
C VAL A 21 10.25 -14.73 66.57
N GLU A 22 9.83 -13.49 66.83
CA GLU A 22 10.18 -12.77 68.06
C GLU A 22 9.73 -13.53 69.32
N GLY A 23 8.52 -14.10 69.30
CA GLY A 23 8.03 -14.95 70.39
C GLY A 23 8.92 -16.18 70.63
N LEU A 24 9.26 -16.92 69.57
CA LEU A 24 10.15 -18.08 69.65
C LEU A 24 11.57 -17.72 70.07
N GLU A 25 12.09 -16.57 69.62
CA GLU A 25 13.40 -16.09 70.05
C GLU A 25 13.41 -15.71 71.53
N ALA A 26 12.36 -15.06 72.03
CA ALA A 26 12.21 -14.75 73.45
C ALA A 26 12.14 -16.03 74.30
N GLU A 27 11.37 -17.03 73.87
CA GLU A 27 11.32 -18.34 74.53
C GLU A 27 12.68 -19.05 74.52
N ARG A 28 13.41 -19.01 73.39
CA ARG A 28 14.75 -19.58 73.28
C ARG A 28 15.72 -18.91 74.25
N VAL A 29 15.71 -17.58 74.32
CA VAL A 29 16.57 -16.80 75.23
C VAL A 29 16.23 -17.13 76.69
N ALA A 30 14.96 -17.20 77.05
CA ALA A 30 14.53 -17.56 78.40
C ALA A 30 14.95 -18.99 78.77
N ALA A 31 14.76 -19.95 77.87
CA ALA A 31 15.19 -21.33 78.07
C ALA A 31 16.72 -21.43 78.20
N ARG A 32 17.47 -20.66 77.41
CA ARG A 32 18.94 -20.64 77.49
C ARG A 32 19.42 -20.08 78.83
N ARG A 33 18.86 -18.94 79.25
CA ARG A 33 19.15 -18.35 80.56
C ARG A 33 18.92 -19.34 81.69
N ARG A 34 17.79 -20.06 81.66
CA ARG A 34 17.48 -21.08 82.67
C ARG A 34 18.47 -22.24 82.65
N ALA A 35 18.92 -22.67 81.48
CA ALA A 35 19.95 -23.71 81.35
C ALA A 35 21.28 -23.23 81.94
N ASP A 36 21.66 -21.97 81.68
CA ASP A 36 22.88 -21.38 82.24
C ASP A 36 22.78 -21.24 83.77
N GLU A 37 21.63 -20.81 84.31
CA GLU A 37 21.36 -20.75 85.76
C GLU A 37 21.46 -22.13 86.42
N LEU A 38 20.91 -23.17 85.79
CA LEU A 38 21.01 -24.55 86.26
C LEU A 38 22.46 -25.09 86.20
N ALA A 39 23.22 -24.71 85.17
CA ALA A 39 24.62 -25.10 85.04
C ALA A 39 25.48 -24.50 86.17
N VAL A 40 25.28 -23.21 86.49
CA VAL A 40 25.94 -22.57 87.63
C VAL A 40 25.55 -23.27 88.94
N ARG A 41 24.27 -23.57 89.14
CA ARG A 41 23.82 -24.27 90.35
C ARG A 41 24.42 -25.67 90.48
N LEU A 42 24.58 -26.39 89.38
CA LEU A 42 25.27 -27.66 89.35
C LEU A 42 26.75 -27.51 89.74
N GLU A 43 27.44 -26.50 89.23
CA GLU A 43 28.83 -26.20 89.58
C GLU A 43 28.99 -25.88 91.09
N GLU A 44 28.09 -25.05 91.64
CA GLU A 44 28.06 -24.76 93.08
C GLU A 44 27.89 -26.04 93.93
N LEU A 45 26.90 -26.87 93.58
CA LEU A 45 26.61 -28.10 94.31
C LEU A 45 27.74 -29.13 94.20
N THR A 46 28.37 -29.25 93.02
CA THR A 46 29.51 -30.15 92.82
C THR A 46 30.74 -29.68 93.59
N THR A 47 30.99 -28.38 93.65
CA THR A 47 32.08 -27.78 94.43
C THR A 47 31.86 -27.99 95.93
N GLU A 48 30.66 -27.71 96.44
CA GLU A 48 30.34 -27.94 97.84
C GLU A 48 30.40 -29.44 98.20
N ALA A 49 29.93 -30.33 97.32
CA ALA A 49 30.06 -31.78 97.52
C ALA A 49 31.53 -32.24 97.53
N ALA A 50 32.40 -31.63 96.72
CA ALA A 50 33.84 -31.91 96.73
C ALA A 50 34.50 -31.42 98.04
N ARG A 51 34.16 -30.20 98.48
CA ARG A 51 34.62 -29.63 99.76
C ARG A 51 34.18 -30.49 100.95
N LEU A 52 32.94 -30.94 100.97
CA LEU A 52 32.42 -31.84 102.02
C LEU A 52 33.16 -33.19 101.99
N ARG A 53 33.42 -33.77 100.82
CA ARG A 53 34.23 -34.99 100.70
C ARG A 53 35.64 -34.81 101.23
N GLU A 54 36.29 -33.69 100.92
CA GLU A 54 37.63 -33.38 101.41
C GLU A 54 37.63 -33.18 102.93
N LEU A 55 36.62 -32.47 103.48
CA LEU A 55 36.45 -32.32 104.92
C LEU A 55 36.31 -33.69 105.61
N VAL A 56 35.51 -34.58 105.05
CA VAL A 56 35.33 -35.95 105.54
C VAL A 56 36.64 -36.75 105.46
N ALA A 57 37.38 -36.64 104.35
CA ALA A 57 38.66 -37.34 104.17
C ALA A 57 39.77 -36.88 105.13
N ARG A 58 39.71 -35.64 105.63
CA ARG A 58 40.66 -35.09 106.62
C ARG A 58 40.32 -35.47 108.06
N LEU A 59 39.12 -36.00 108.33
CA LEU A 59 38.80 -36.54 109.65
C LEU A 59 39.63 -37.81 109.89
N PRO A 60 40.20 -38.00 111.09
CA PRO A 60 40.88 -39.27 111.42
C PRO A 60 39.90 -40.42 111.20
N PRO A 61 40.36 -41.62 110.77
CA PRO A 61 39.48 -42.76 110.58
C PRO A 61 38.76 -43.04 111.88
N GLN A 62 37.46 -42.75 111.90
CA GLN A 62 36.62 -42.91 113.08
C GLN A 62 36.32 -44.39 113.24
N ARG A 63 37.31 -45.15 113.71
CA ARG A 63 37.13 -46.54 114.07
C ARG A 63 36.41 -46.56 115.40
N TYR A 64 35.09 -46.49 115.32
CA TYR A 64 34.12 -46.54 116.40
C TYR A 64 34.10 -47.89 117.16
N GLU A 65 35.25 -48.58 117.21
CA GLU A 65 35.45 -49.88 117.84
C GLU A 65 35.29 -49.81 119.37
N THR A 66 35.46 -48.61 119.95
CA THR A 66 35.26 -48.32 121.38
C THR A 66 33.84 -47.88 121.74
N LEU A 67 32.96 -47.69 120.74
CA LEU A 67 31.54 -47.45 121.00
C LEU A 67 30.89 -48.76 121.48
N GLY A 68 30.00 -48.65 122.48
CA GLY A 68 29.21 -49.82 122.91
C GLY A 68 28.39 -50.37 121.74
N ARG A 69 28.12 -51.68 121.73
CA ARG A 69 27.41 -52.41 120.66
C ARG A 69 26.23 -51.65 120.03
N ARG A 70 25.39 -51.03 120.87
CA ARG A 70 24.22 -50.25 120.43
C ARG A 70 24.57 -49.08 119.50
N ALA A 71 25.69 -48.41 119.74
CA ALA A 71 26.12 -47.27 118.93
C ALA A 71 26.81 -47.69 117.62
N GLN A 72 27.42 -48.89 117.57
CA GLN A 72 27.88 -49.50 116.32
C GLN A 72 26.70 -49.94 115.43
N GLU A 73 25.64 -50.50 116.03
CA GLU A 73 24.39 -50.85 115.33
C GLU A 73 23.72 -49.59 114.73
N ILE A 74 23.72 -48.46 115.45
CA ILE A 74 23.20 -47.18 114.93
C ILE A 74 24.04 -46.66 113.75
N LEU A 75 25.37 -46.77 113.83
CA LEU A 75 26.25 -46.33 112.75
C LEU A 75 26.05 -47.16 111.48
N ALA A 76 26.01 -48.49 111.61
CA ALA A 76 25.77 -49.38 110.47
C ALA A 76 24.42 -49.07 109.79
N LEU A 77 23.37 -48.86 110.58
CA LEU A 77 22.07 -48.43 110.06
C LEU A 77 22.16 -47.07 109.35
N ALA A 78 22.89 -46.11 109.89
CA ALA A 78 23.05 -44.80 109.26
C ALA A 78 23.82 -44.87 107.93
N GLU A 79 24.82 -45.75 107.81
CA GLU A 79 25.55 -45.99 106.56
C GLU A 79 24.68 -46.69 105.51
N GLU A 80 23.89 -47.69 105.92
CA GLU A 80 22.90 -48.36 105.06
C GLU A 80 21.86 -47.37 104.54
N GLU A 81 21.30 -46.53 105.41
CA GLU A 81 20.35 -45.47 105.03
C GLU A 81 20.99 -44.43 104.11
N ALA A 82 22.26 -44.05 104.33
CA ALA A 82 22.96 -43.10 103.47
C ALA A 82 23.19 -43.65 102.05
N GLU A 83 23.59 -44.93 101.93
CA GLU A 83 23.72 -45.58 100.62
C GLU A 83 22.38 -45.80 99.95
N ALA A 84 21.32 -46.14 100.69
CA ALA A 84 19.95 -46.22 100.16
C ALA A 84 19.48 -44.86 99.61
N LEU A 85 19.62 -43.78 100.38
CA LEU A 85 19.28 -42.42 99.94
C LEU A 85 20.08 -42.00 98.71
N ARG A 86 21.36 -42.37 98.63
CA ARG A 86 22.20 -42.09 97.46
C ARG A 86 21.75 -42.87 96.23
N ALA A 87 21.40 -44.14 96.38
CA ALA A 87 20.88 -44.97 95.30
C ALA A 87 19.56 -44.39 94.77
N ASP A 88 18.64 -44.04 95.67
CA ASP A 88 17.35 -43.43 95.34
C ASP A 88 17.53 -42.08 94.62
N ALA A 89 18.44 -41.22 95.10
CA ALA A 89 18.73 -39.95 94.46
C ALA A 89 19.32 -40.10 93.05
N LEU A 90 20.20 -41.10 92.84
CA LEU A 90 20.75 -41.40 91.51
C LEU A 90 19.69 -41.96 90.57
N GLU A 91 18.77 -42.79 91.07
CA GLU A 91 17.66 -43.30 90.28
C GLU A 91 16.69 -42.18 89.88
N GLU A 92 16.31 -41.30 90.82
CA GLU A 92 15.47 -40.14 90.54
C GLU A 92 16.13 -39.20 89.53
N ALA A 93 17.43 -38.92 89.67
CA ALA A 93 18.16 -38.09 88.72
C ALA A 93 18.17 -38.70 87.31
N ARG A 94 18.32 -40.04 87.19
CA ARG A 94 18.21 -40.75 85.90
C ARG A 94 16.80 -40.65 85.33
N ARG A 95 15.76 -40.89 86.14
CA ARG A 95 14.36 -40.77 85.71
C ARG A 95 14.04 -39.36 85.19
N LEU A 96 14.54 -38.32 85.87
CA LEU A 96 14.38 -36.93 85.42
C LEU A 96 15.15 -36.65 84.11
N ALA A 97 16.37 -37.15 83.97
CA ALA A 97 17.17 -36.97 82.75
C ALA A 97 16.52 -37.65 81.53
N ASP A 98 16.07 -38.90 81.68
CA ASP A 98 15.39 -39.66 80.62
C ASP A 98 14.06 -39.01 80.23
N GLY A 99 13.31 -38.49 81.22
CA GLY A 99 12.09 -37.72 81.00
C GLY A 99 12.34 -36.43 80.21
N ALA A 100 13.39 -35.68 80.58
CA ALA A 100 13.79 -34.46 79.87
C ALA A 100 14.25 -34.75 78.44
N GLU A 101 15.00 -35.83 78.21
CA GLU A 101 15.43 -36.25 76.88
C GLU A 101 14.23 -36.64 76.00
N THR A 102 13.28 -37.40 76.54
CA THR A 102 12.07 -37.81 75.84
C THR A 102 11.22 -36.59 75.45
N ALA A 103 11.03 -35.65 76.37
CA ALA A 103 10.33 -34.40 76.08
C ALA A 103 11.05 -33.58 75.00
N ALA A 104 12.38 -33.45 75.08
CA ALA A 104 13.17 -32.73 74.09
C ALA A 104 13.14 -33.38 72.70
N ARG A 105 13.11 -34.71 72.61
CA ARG A 105 12.91 -35.44 71.35
C ARG A 105 11.50 -35.15 70.78
N SER A 106 10.47 -35.29 71.61
CA SER A 106 9.08 -35.02 71.21
C SER A 106 8.88 -33.60 70.67
N VAL A 107 9.45 -32.59 71.33
CA VAL A 107 9.35 -31.18 70.86
C VAL A 107 10.09 -30.99 69.53
N ARG A 108 11.28 -31.59 69.37
CA ARG A 108 12.04 -31.50 68.11
C ARG A 108 11.30 -32.16 66.94
N ASP A 109 10.69 -33.31 67.17
CA ASP A 109 9.98 -34.03 66.12
C ASP A 109 8.66 -33.31 65.76
N ALA A 110 7.93 -32.79 66.75
CA ALA A 110 6.77 -31.93 66.51
C ALA A 110 7.14 -30.67 65.70
N ALA A 111 8.25 -30.01 66.03
CA ALA A 111 8.73 -28.85 65.30
C ALA A 111 9.13 -29.18 63.86
N ARG A 112 9.75 -30.35 63.62
CA ARG A 112 10.11 -30.83 62.28
C ARG A 112 8.87 -31.11 61.42
N GLU A 113 7.87 -31.77 61.98
CA GLU A 113 6.63 -32.06 61.27
C GLU A 113 5.85 -30.78 60.97
N ALA A 114 5.77 -29.84 61.91
CA ALA A 114 5.19 -28.52 61.66
C ALA A 114 5.92 -27.77 60.54
N ALA A 115 7.26 -27.77 60.55
CA ALA A 115 8.05 -27.12 59.51
C ALA A 115 7.85 -27.76 58.13
N ARG A 116 7.75 -29.10 58.06
CA ARG A 116 7.41 -29.83 56.83
C ARG A 116 6.02 -29.45 56.32
N ALA A 117 5.01 -29.48 57.19
CA ALA A 117 3.64 -29.11 56.82
C ALA A 117 3.56 -27.67 56.27
N VAL A 118 4.28 -26.72 56.87
CA VAL A 118 4.35 -25.33 56.37
C VAL A 118 5.02 -25.28 55.00
N ARG A 119 6.12 -26.01 54.80
CA ARG A 119 6.80 -26.08 53.52
C ARG A 119 5.93 -26.69 52.42
N ASP A 120 5.32 -27.84 52.69
CA ASP A 120 4.47 -28.54 51.73
C ASP A 120 3.27 -27.68 51.33
N ALA A 121 2.66 -26.98 52.29
CA ALA A 121 1.57 -26.03 52.03
C ALA A 121 2.04 -24.83 51.18
N ALA A 122 3.25 -24.31 51.43
CA ALA A 122 3.82 -23.22 50.64
C ALA A 122 4.15 -23.66 49.20
N GLU A 123 4.74 -24.85 49.04
CA GLU A 123 5.05 -25.45 47.75
C GLU A 123 3.77 -25.73 46.93
N ALA A 124 2.71 -26.25 47.57
CA ALA A 124 1.41 -26.45 46.94
C ALA A 124 0.79 -25.13 46.45
N ARG A 125 0.77 -24.10 47.30
CA ARG A 125 0.27 -22.76 46.92
C ARG A 125 1.09 -22.12 45.79
N ALA A 126 2.40 -22.28 45.82
CA ALA A 126 3.27 -21.81 44.74
C ALA A 126 2.98 -22.54 43.43
N GLY A 127 2.76 -23.86 43.48
CA GLY A 127 2.33 -24.68 42.34
C GLY A 127 1.00 -24.20 41.75
N GLU A 128 -0.02 -24.00 42.59
CA GLU A 128 -1.33 -23.47 42.19
C GLU A 128 -1.22 -22.08 41.55
N ALA A 129 -0.45 -21.17 42.16
CA ALA A 129 -0.24 -19.83 41.62
C ALA A 129 0.46 -19.85 40.26
N LEU A 130 1.47 -20.70 40.08
CA LEU A 130 2.16 -20.87 38.79
C LEU A 130 1.26 -21.50 37.74
N ALA A 131 0.42 -22.47 38.11
CA ALA A 131 -0.56 -23.07 37.20
C ALA A 131 -1.57 -22.03 36.72
N ALA A 132 -2.16 -21.26 37.64
CA ALA A 132 -3.09 -20.18 37.32
C ALA A 132 -2.45 -19.09 36.45
N ALA A 133 -1.19 -18.71 36.72
CA ALA A 133 -0.46 -17.75 35.92
C ALA A 133 -0.20 -18.26 34.48
N ARG A 134 0.16 -19.54 34.33
CA ARG A 134 0.37 -20.16 33.01
C ARG A 134 -0.93 -20.27 32.23
N GLU A 135 -2.02 -20.64 32.89
CA GLU A 135 -3.34 -20.68 32.28
C GLU A 135 -3.77 -19.29 31.82
N GLY A 136 -3.66 -18.28 32.69
CA GLY A 136 -3.97 -16.88 32.36
C GLY A 136 -3.13 -16.35 31.19
N ALA A 137 -1.83 -16.65 31.17
CA ALA A 137 -0.96 -16.29 30.05
C ALA A 137 -1.35 -17.02 28.75
N GLY A 138 -1.71 -18.30 28.83
CA GLY A 138 -2.20 -19.09 27.69
C GLY A 138 -3.49 -18.52 27.12
N GLN A 139 -4.46 -18.18 27.97
CA GLN A 139 -5.72 -17.55 27.55
C GLN A 139 -5.49 -16.17 26.94
N ALA A 140 -4.64 -15.34 27.53
CA ALA A 140 -4.30 -14.02 26.98
C ALA A 140 -3.66 -14.13 25.59
N ARG A 141 -2.73 -15.08 25.41
CA ARG A 141 -2.12 -15.36 24.11
C ARG A 141 -3.14 -15.85 23.08
N ALA A 142 -4.02 -16.77 23.46
CA ALA A 142 -5.05 -17.29 22.56
C ALA A 142 -6.01 -16.18 22.09
N ARG A 143 -6.44 -15.30 23.01
CA ARG A 143 -7.25 -14.12 22.67
C ARG A 143 -6.53 -13.17 21.72
N ALA A 144 -5.28 -12.84 22.02
CA ALA A 144 -4.48 -11.95 21.17
C ALA A 144 -4.29 -12.51 19.75
N LEU A 145 -4.10 -13.82 19.61
CA LEU A 145 -4.00 -14.48 18.31
C LEU A 145 -5.33 -14.45 17.55
N ALA A 146 -6.44 -14.77 18.22
CA ALA A 146 -7.76 -14.70 17.61
C ALA A 146 -8.11 -13.29 17.12
N GLU A 147 -7.86 -12.26 17.93
CA GLU A 147 -8.04 -10.86 17.52
C GLU A 147 -7.13 -10.46 16.34
N ALA A 148 -5.89 -10.95 16.31
CA ALA A 148 -4.98 -10.67 15.20
C ALA A 148 -5.43 -11.34 13.90
N GLU A 149 -5.95 -12.57 13.98
CA GLU A 149 -6.53 -13.29 12.84
C GLU A 149 -7.80 -12.62 12.32
N GLU A 150 -8.68 -12.18 13.22
CA GLU A 150 -9.90 -11.43 12.88
C GLU A 150 -9.55 -10.12 12.17
N ARG A 151 -8.70 -9.28 12.75
CA ARG A 151 -8.26 -8.01 12.12
C ARG A 151 -7.57 -8.23 10.78
N ARG A 152 -6.78 -9.31 10.65
CA ARG A 152 -6.18 -9.69 9.37
C ARG A 152 -7.26 -10.07 8.35
N GLY A 153 -8.27 -10.84 8.77
CA GLY A 153 -9.41 -11.21 7.95
C GLY A 153 -10.18 -10.00 7.44
N GLU A 154 -10.53 -9.08 8.34
CA GLU A 154 -11.19 -7.81 8.03
C GLU A 154 -10.36 -6.97 7.05
N GLY A 155 -9.06 -6.81 7.30
CA GLY A 155 -8.17 -6.06 6.43
C GLY A 155 -8.06 -6.66 5.02
N LEU A 156 -8.01 -7.99 4.91
CA LEU A 156 -8.00 -8.68 3.61
C LEU A 156 -9.33 -8.55 2.88
N ALA A 157 -10.46 -8.61 3.59
CA ALA A 157 -11.78 -8.41 3.01
C ALA A 157 -11.94 -6.98 2.48
N ALA A 158 -11.55 -5.97 3.27
CA ALA A 158 -11.56 -4.57 2.85
C ALA A 158 -10.67 -4.32 1.63
N LEU A 159 -9.50 -4.96 1.55
CA LEU A 159 -8.61 -4.86 0.38
C LEU A 159 -9.25 -5.47 -0.87
N ARG A 160 -9.91 -6.62 -0.76
CA ARG A 160 -10.63 -7.24 -1.90
C ARG A 160 -11.75 -6.33 -2.38
N GLU A 161 -12.57 -5.83 -1.48
CA GLU A 161 -13.66 -4.91 -1.82
C GLU A 161 -13.14 -3.63 -2.48
N ALA A 162 -12.04 -3.07 -1.98
CA ALA A 162 -11.40 -1.90 -2.58
C ALA A 162 -10.88 -2.18 -4.00
N ARG A 163 -10.30 -3.36 -4.24
CA ARG A 163 -9.87 -3.78 -5.59
C ARG A 163 -11.05 -3.94 -6.54
N GLU A 164 -12.10 -4.63 -6.12
CA GLU A 164 -13.30 -4.80 -6.93
C GLU A 164 -13.97 -3.45 -7.26
N ARG A 165 -14.01 -2.51 -6.30
CA ARG A 165 -14.47 -1.14 -6.55
C ARG A 165 -13.59 -0.40 -7.56
N ALA A 166 -12.27 -0.52 -7.45
CA ALA A 166 -11.34 0.11 -8.36
C ALA A 166 -11.46 -0.47 -9.79
N GLU A 167 -11.58 -1.78 -9.92
CA GLU A 167 -11.80 -2.47 -11.21
C GLU A 167 -13.12 -2.02 -11.86
N ARG A 168 -14.21 -1.91 -11.09
CA ARG A 168 -15.48 -1.38 -11.59
C ARG A 168 -15.34 0.07 -12.07
N LEU A 169 -14.69 0.93 -11.30
CA LEU A 169 -14.48 2.33 -11.67
C LEU A 169 -13.62 2.46 -12.95
N LEU A 170 -12.60 1.62 -13.10
CA LEU A 170 -11.78 1.57 -14.32
C LEU A 170 -12.61 1.11 -15.52
N ALA A 171 -13.39 0.04 -15.39
CA ALA A 171 -14.25 -0.44 -16.47
C ALA A 171 -15.30 0.60 -16.88
N GLU A 172 -15.91 1.30 -15.92
CA GLU A 172 -16.84 2.41 -16.19
C GLU A 172 -16.15 3.58 -16.90
N GLN A 173 -14.90 3.90 -16.52
CA GLN A 173 -14.12 4.95 -17.17
C GLN A 173 -13.78 4.56 -18.61
N ASP A 174 -13.30 3.34 -18.84
CA ASP A 174 -12.98 2.83 -20.17
C ASP A 174 -14.21 2.84 -21.08
N ALA A 175 -15.37 2.37 -20.60
CA ALA A 175 -16.62 2.41 -21.33
C ALA A 175 -16.99 3.84 -21.74
N ARG A 176 -16.90 4.81 -20.82
CA ARG A 176 -17.15 6.24 -21.13
C ARG A 176 -16.16 6.79 -22.16
N HIS A 177 -14.90 6.35 -22.14
CA HIS A 177 -13.94 6.77 -23.15
C HIS A 177 -14.25 6.19 -24.52
N THR A 178 -14.61 4.91 -24.59
CA THR A 178 -15.05 4.27 -25.83
C THR A 178 -16.29 4.96 -26.39
N GLU A 179 -17.32 5.22 -25.57
CA GLU A 179 -18.52 5.93 -26.01
C GLU A 179 -18.21 7.33 -26.56
N ARG A 180 -17.31 8.08 -25.89
CA ARG A 180 -16.87 9.41 -26.35
C ARG A 180 -16.06 9.32 -27.65
N ALA A 181 -15.21 8.31 -27.80
CA ALA A 181 -14.43 8.09 -29.01
C ALA A 181 -15.36 7.76 -30.19
N GLU A 182 -16.29 6.82 -30.02
CA GLU A 182 -17.29 6.48 -31.04
C GLU A 182 -18.17 7.68 -31.40
N ALA A 183 -18.58 8.49 -30.43
CA ALA A 183 -19.35 9.71 -30.70
C ALA A 183 -18.53 10.72 -31.52
N ALA A 184 -17.26 10.93 -31.18
CA ALA A 184 -16.37 11.81 -31.93
C ALA A 184 -16.09 11.29 -33.34
N GLU A 185 -15.93 9.98 -33.52
CA GLU A 185 -15.78 9.33 -34.84
C GLU A 185 -17.03 9.51 -35.69
N ARG A 186 -18.23 9.29 -35.13
CA ARG A 186 -19.50 9.52 -35.83
C ARG A 186 -19.66 10.98 -36.26
N GLU A 187 -19.32 11.93 -35.39
CA GLU A 187 -19.35 13.36 -35.71
C GLU A 187 -18.33 13.73 -36.80
N ALA A 188 -17.12 13.17 -36.74
CA ALA A 188 -16.09 13.37 -37.75
C ALA A 188 -16.52 12.81 -39.12
N ALA A 189 -17.04 11.59 -39.15
CA ALA A 189 -17.56 10.96 -40.37
C ALA A 189 -18.74 11.74 -40.96
N GLY A 190 -19.66 12.23 -40.12
CA GLY A 190 -20.75 13.10 -40.56
C GLY A 190 -20.26 14.40 -41.21
N ARG A 191 -19.28 15.07 -40.58
CA ARG A 191 -18.66 16.28 -41.17
C ARG A 191 -17.92 16.01 -42.47
N GLU A 192 -17.28 14.85 -42.60
CA GLU A 192 -16.60 14.44 -43.82
C GLU A 192 -17.61 14.17 -44.95
N ALA A 193 -18.69 13.44 -44.67
CA ALA A 193 -19.78 13.21 -45.60
C ALA A 193 -20.42 14.53 -46.08
N ASP A 194 -20.70 15.46 -45.17
CA ASP A 194 -21.22 16.79 -45.51
C ASP A 194 -20.26 17.59 -46.41
N ARG A 195 -18.95 17.52 -46.14
CA ARG A 195 -17.93 18.17 -46.97
C ARG A 195 -17.86 17.52 -48.35
N ALA A 196 -17.86 16.20 -48.43
CA ALA A 196 -17.86 15.46 -49.69
C ALA A 196 -19.11 15.77 -50.53
N ALA A 197 -20.29 15.84 -49.91
CA ALA A 197 -21.53 16.21 -50.58
C ALA A 197 -21.48 17.65 -51.12
N ARG A 198 -21.02 18.62 -50.32
CA ARG A 198 -20.82 20.01 -50.78
C ARG A 198 -19.83 20.11 -51.92
N GLN A 199 -18.70 19.41 -51.84
CA GLN A 199 -17.70 19.37 -52.89
C GLN A 199 -18.26 18.74 -54.18
N GLY A 200 -18.99 17.63 -54.06
CA GLY A 200 -19.67 16.99 -55.19
C GLY A 200 -20.68 17.92 -55.87
N ALA A 201 -21.50 18.64 -55.09
CA ALA A 201 -22.45 19.61 -55.62
C ALA A 201 -21.77 20.79 -56.34
N LEU A 202 -20.68 21.32 -55.78
CA LEU A 202 -19.89 22.39 -56.41
C LEU A 202 -19.24 21.92 -57.72
N LEU A 203 -18.68 20.70 -57.74
CA LEU A 203 -18.09 20.12 -58.94
C LEU A 203 -19.14 19.85 -60.02
N ALA A 204 -20.33 19.36 -59.65
CA ALA A 204 -21.44 19.17 -60.58
C ALA A 204 -21.88 20.51 -61.20
N ALA A 205 -22.11 21.53 -60.38
CA ALA A 205 -22.49 22.86 -60.85
C ALA A 205 -21.39 23.52 -61.73
N ALA A 206 -20.11 23.32 -61.38
CA ALA A 206 -19.01 23.76 -62.21
C ALA A 206 -18.96 23.03 -63.55
N GLY A 207 -19.21 21.71 -63.56
CA GLY A 207 -19.31 20.89 -64.76
C GLY A 207 -20.46 21.30 -65.67
N GLU A 208 -21.64 21.60 -65.11
CA GLU A 208 -22.79 22.13 -65.88
C GLU A 208 -22.47 23.48 -66.53
N ARG A 209 -21.86 24.40 -65.77
CA ARG A 209 -21.42 25.71 -66.30
C ARG A 209 -20.35 25.57 -67.37
N LEU A 210 -19.42 24.63 -67.21
CA LEU A 210 -18.40 24.35 -68.22
C LEU A 210 -19.05 23.81 -69.50
N ALA A 211 -19.96 22.84 -69.39
CA ALA A 211 -20.67 22.29 -70.54
C ALA A 211 -21.55 23.34 -71.25
N GLU A 212 -22.17 24.25 -70.50
CA GLU A 212 -22.90 25.40 -71.05
C GLU A 212 -21.96 26.36 -71.80
N ALA A 213 -20.82 26.70 -71.20
CA ALA A 213 -19.81 27.55 -71.84
C ALA A 213 -19.22 26.89 -73.11
N GLU A 214 -18.96 25.59 -73.09
CA GLU A 214 -18.51 24.81 -74.26
C GLU A 214 -19.56 24.80 -75.38
N ARG A 215 -20.84 24.62 -75.05
CA ARG A 215 -21.93 24.73 -76.04
C ARG A 215 -22.02 26.12 -76.64
N ALA A 216 -21.98 27.18 -75.82
CA ALA A 216 -22.01 28.56 -76.29
C ALA A 216 -20.78 28.89 -77.16
N LEU A 217 -19.60 28.38 -76.79
CA LEU A 217 -18.39 28.49 -77.60
C LEU A 217 -18.55 27.78 -78.95
N ALA A 218 -19.13 26.57 -78.98
CA ALA A 218 -19.36 25.84 -80.21
C ALA A 218 -20.36 26.57 -81.12
N GLU A 219 -21.48 27.05 -80.57
CA GLU A 219 -22.48 27.83 -81.31
C GLU A 219 -21.90 29.14 -81.88
N THR A 220 -21.09 29.86 -81.09
CA THR A 220 -20.44 31.10 -81.56
C THR A 220 -19.39 30.82 -82.63
N ALA A 221 -18.62 29.73 -82.50
CA ALA A 221 -17.66 29.32 -83.52
C ALA A 221 -18.34 28.93 -84.84
N GLU A 222 -19.47 28.20 -84.79
CA GLU A 222 -20.25 27.86 -85.99
C GLU A 222 -20.90 29.09 -86.64
N ARG A 223 -21.44 30.02 -85.85
CA ARG A 223 -21.92 31.31 -86.40
C ARG A 223 -20.79 32.11 -87.04
N ALA A 224 -19.63 32.22 -86.39
CA ALA A 224 -18.48 32.91 -86.96
C ALA A 224 -17.99 32.24 -88.26
N ARG A 225 -18.07 30.91 -88.37
CA ARG A 225 -17.80 30.18 -89.62
C ARG A 225 -18.81 30.55 -90.71
N HIS A 226 -20.11 30.50 -90.40
CA HIS A 226 -21.15 30.87 -91.37
C HIS A 226 -21.08 32.33 -91.79
N ASP A 227 -20.86 33.26 -90.86
CA ASP A 227 -20.68 34.68 -91.17
C ASP A 227 -19.44 34.90 -92.06
N GLN A 228 -18.35 34.14 -91.82
CA GLN A 228 -17.16 34.16 -92.67
C GLN A 228 -17.44 33.58 -94.06
N GLU A 229 -18.14 32.44 -94.15
CA GLU A 229 -18.58 31.83 -95.42
C GLU A 229 -19.49 32.78 -96.21
N GLU A 230 -20.44 33.45 -95.55
CA GLU A 230 -21.30 34.46 -96.15
C GLU A 230 -20.50 35.68 -96.62
N ALA A 231 -19.55 36.16 -95.81
CA ALA A 231 -18.68 37.27 -96.17
C ALA A 231 -17.82 36.93 -97.39
N ASP A 232 -17.27 35.71 -97.44
CA ASP A 232 -16.48 35.21 -98.56
C ASP A 232 -17.35 35.03 -99.82
N ALA A 233 -18.59 34.54 -99.68
CA ALA A 233 -19.56 34.45 -100.77
C ALA A 233 -19.93 35.83 -101.32
N ARG A 234 -20.26 36.79 -100.45
CA ARG A 234 -20.55 38.19 -100.84
C ARG A 234 -19.35 38.86 -101.48
N ALA A 235 -18.14 38.62 -100.96
CA ALA A 235 -16.90 39.12 -101.56
C ALA A 235 -16.72 38.54 -102.97
N ALA A 236 -16.95 37.23 -103.15
CA ALA A 236 -16.92 36.59 -104.46
C ALA A 236 -17.97 37.16 -105.43
N GLU A 237 -19.20 37.42 -104.96
CA GLU A 237 -20.27 38.06 -105.74
C GLU A 237 -19.91 39.49 -106.15
N VAL A 238 -19.41 40.31 -105.22
CA VAL A 238 -18.98 41.69 -105.50
C VAL A 238 -17.81 41.69 -106.50
N LEU A 239 -16.84 40.79 -106.34
CA LEU A 239 -15.74 40.63 -107.27
C LEU A 239 -16.22 40.17 -108.65
N ALA A 240 -17.18 39.25 -108.73
CA ALA A 240 -17.80 38.83 -109.99
C ALA A 240 -18.59 39.96 -110.65
N GLY A 241 -19.36 40.72 -109.89
CA GLY A 241 -20.09 41.91 -110.36
C GLY A 241 -19.14 43.04 -110.80
N ALA A 242 -18.02 43.23 -110.10
CA ALA A 242 -16.98 44.16 -110.49
C ALA A 242 -16.29 43.72 -111.78
N ARG A 243 -16.01 42.41 -111.96
CA ARG A 243 -15.51 41.85 -113.22
C ARG A 243 -16.48 42.05 -114.37
N LEU A 244 -17.77 41.76 -114.18
CA LEU A 244 -18.81 42.00 -115.20
C LEU A 244 -18.97 43.48 -115.55
N ARG A 245 -18.84 44.39 -114.56
CA ARG A 245 -18.80 45.83 -114.82
C ARG A 245 -17.53 46.24 -115.55
N ALA A 246 -16.37 45.71 -115.16
CA ALA A 246 -15.11 45.95 -115.85
C ALA A 246 -15.18 45.48 -117.31
N GLU A 247 -15.68 44.27 -117.56
CA GLU A 247 -15.92 43.74 -118.92
C GLU A 247 -16.94 44.58 -119.70
N ARG A 248 -18.00 45.09 -119.05
CA ARG A 248 -18.96 45.99 -119.69
C ARG A 248 -18.32 47.32 -120.06
N VAL A 249 -17.58 47.92 -119.14
CA VAL A 249 -16.84 49.16 -119.37
C VAL A 249 -15.82 48.94 -120.46
N GLU A 250 -15.07 47.83 -120.48
CA GLU A 250 -14.15 47.45 -121.55
C GLU A 250 -14.86 47.31 -122.89
N ARG A 251 -16.01 46.62 -122.96
CA ARG A 251 -16.80 46.53 -124.20
C ARG A 251 -17.35 47.88 -124.63
N GLU A 252 -17.72 48.74 -123.69
CA GLU A 252 -18.27 50.06 -123.95
C GLU A 252 -17.19 51.07 -124.33
N THR A 253 -15.99 50.99 -123.75
CA THR A 253 -14.79 51.72 -124.21
C THR A 253 -14.31 51.18 -125.54
N GLU A 254 -14.34 49.87 -125.80
CA GLU A 254 -14.10 49.31 -127.14
C GLU A 254 -15.12 49.82 -128.15
N ARG A 255 -16.41 49.89 -127.78
CA ARG A 255 -17.46 50.44 -128.66
C ARG A 255 -17.23 51.93 -128.93
N LEU A 256 -16.94 52.72 -127.90
CA LEU A 256 -16.60 54.15 -128.02
C LEU A 256 -15.31 54.36 -128.81
N LEU A 257 -14.30 53.51 -128.65
CA LEU A 257 -13.07 53.55 -129.44
C LEU A 257 -13.36 53.21 -130.90
N ARG A 258 -14.20 52.21 -131.19
CA ARG A 258 -14.67 51.89 -132.55
C ARG A 258 -15.52 53.01 -133.14
N GLU A 259 -16.41 53.63 -132.37
CA GLU A 259 -17.21 54.79 -132.77
C GLU A 259 -16.30 56.00 -133.04
N HIS A 260 -15.27 56.23 -132.22
CA HIS A 260 -14.27 57.28 -132.44
C HIS A 260 -13.33 56.97 -133.61
N GLU A 261 -12.96 55.72 -133.85
CA GLU A 261 -12.27 55.29 -135.07
C GLU A 261 -13.13 55.55 -136.30
N THR A 262 -14.41 55.19 -136.25
CA THR A 262 -15.38 55.44 -137.32
C THR A 262 -15.56 56.94 -137.55
N ALA A 263 -15.66 57.75 -136.49
CA ALA A 263 -15.71 59.21 -136.60
C ALA A 263 -14.39 59.80 -137.12
N ARG A 264 -13.23 59.21 -136.78
CA ARG A 264 -11.92 59.61 -137.32
C ARG A 264 -11.81 59.26 -138.80
N ASP A 265 -12.35 58.11 -139.20
CA ASP A 265 -12.37 57.67 -140.58
C ASP A 265 -13.39 58.45 -141.40
N GLU A 266 -14.53 58.84 -140.81
CA GLU A 266 -15.50 59.77 -141.41
C GLU A 266 -14.92 61.18 -141.54
N VAL A 267 -14.18 61.70 -140.55
CA VAL A 267 -13.49 62.99 -140.66
C VAL A 267 -12.33 62.91 -141.65
N ARG A 268 -11.60 61.78 -141.74
CA ARG A 268 -10.59 61.56 -142.78
C ARG A 268 -11.22 61.43 -144.17
N ALA A 269 -12.36 60.77 -144.29
CA ALA A 269 -13.14 60.65 -145.51
C ALA A 269 -13.73 62.01 -145.91
N HIS A 270 -14.19 62.82 -144.95
CA HIS A 270 -14.65 64.18 -145.16
C HIS A 270 -13.49 65.12 -145.52
N MET A 271 -12.31 64.96 -144.93
CA MET A 271 -11.10 65.70 -145.31
C MET A 271 -10.48 65.21 -146.64
N ALA A 272 -10.69 63.95 -147.02
CA ALA A 272 -10.36 63.41 -148.33
C ALA A 272 -11.37 63.90 -149.38
N HIS A 273 -12.65 63.99 -149.01
CA HIS A 273 -13.72 64.51 -149.86
C HIS A 273 -13.64 66.03 -150.01
N VAL A 274 -13.26 66.78 -148.98
CA VAL A 274 -12.95 68.21 -149.06
C VAL A 274 -11.65 68.41 -149.84
N ARG A 275 -10.59 67.62 -149.63
CA ARG A 275 -9.41 67.67 -150.52
C ARG A 275 -9.74 67.27 -151.96
N SER A 276 -10.70 66.36 -152.19
CA SER A 276 -11.17 65.95 -153.51
C SER A 276 -12.14 66.96 -154.14
N SER A 277 -12.87 67.74 -153.35
CA SER A 277 -13.91 68.70 -153.80
C SER A 277 -13.34 70.11 -153.95
N LEU A 278 -12.48 70.52 -153.02
CA LEU A 278 -11.37 71.43 -153.29
C LEU A 278 -10.27 70.73 -154.10
N ALA A 279 -10.51 69.59 -154.78
CA ALA A 279 -9.80 69.15 -155.99
C ALA A 279 -10.70 69.19 -157.25
N ALA A 280 -11.96 69.59 -157.17
CA ALA A 280 -12.88 69.53 -158.31
C ALA A 280 -13.51 70.88 -158.67
N LEU A 281 -13.69 71.82 -157.72
CA LEU A 281 -14.54 73.00 -157.94
C LEU A 281 -13.85 74.37 -157.97
N THR A 282 -12.53 74.37 -158.16
CA THR A 282 -11.78 75.45 -158.84
C THR A 282 -10.93 74.88 -160.00
N GLY A 283 -11.37 73.67 -160.47
CA GLY A 283 -11.04 72.77 -161.61
C GLY A 283 -9.74 72.90 -162.43
N ARG A 284 -8.73 72.01 -162.48
CA ARG A 284 -8.35 70.64 -162.00
C ARG A 284 -8.48 69.40 -162.89
N SER A 285 -7.30 68.86 -163.26
CA SER A 285 -6.97 67.47 -163.63
C SER A 285 -5.45 67.30 -163.91
N GLY A 286 -4.80 66.28 -163.32
CA GLY A 286 -3.67 65.49 -163.88
C GLY A 286 -2.21 65.87 -163.50
N THR A 287 -1.55 65.13 -162.60
CA THR A 287 -0.47 64.10 -162.82
C THR A 287 0.93 64.64 -163.14
N PRO A 288 2.03 63.97 -162.74
CA PRO A 288 2.17 62.69 -162.02
C PRO A 288 2.61 62.79 -160.55
#